data_AF-E4N3C7-F1
#
_entry.id   AF-E4N3C7-F1
#
_cell.length_a   1.000
_cell.length_b   1.000
_cell.length_c   1.000
_cell.angle_alpha   90.00
_cell.angle_beta   90.00
_cell.angle_gamma   90.00
#
_symmetry.space_group_name_H-M   'P 1'
#
loop_
_entity.id
_entity.type
_entity.pdbx_description
1 polymer ?
#
loop_
_entity_poly.entity_id
_entity_poly.type
_entity_poly.pdbx_seq_one_letter_code
_entity_poly.pdbx_strand_id
1 'polypeptide(L)'
;MGEEFFRDPVFRAATAEEAALVARSVGGPPGVLVAFEGDVGGGAPMTGLIAAGRLEIETGVVFRYWREPLGPGERRAHWVRPPEGWSG
;
A
#
# COMPACT_ATOMS: atom_id res chain seq x y z
N MET A 1 -28.80 7.93 -6.65
CA MET A 1 -28.06 6.82 -6.03
C MET A 1 -26.62 7.01 -6.47
N GLY A 2 -25.81 7.67 -5.64
CA GLY A 2 -24.42 7.94 -6.00
C GLY A 2 -23.65 6.63 -5.91
N GLU A 3 -23.03 6.21 -7.01
CA GLU A 3 -22.14 5.06 -7.00
C GLU A 3 -20.89 5.46 -6.21
N GLU A 4 -20.79 4.96 -4.98
CA GLU A 4 -19.64 5.20 -4.11
C GLU A 4 -18.50 4.29 -4.58
N PHE A 5 -17.80 4.72 -5.63
CA PHE A 5 -16.64 4.00 -6.13
C PHE A 5 -15.45 4.26 -5.21
N PHE A 6 -14.78 3.18 -4.77
CA PHE A 6 -13.48 3.28 -4.14
C PHE A 6 -12.52 4.00 -5.09
N ARG A 7 -12.03 5.17 -4.68
CA ARG A 7 -11.02 5.92 -5.43
C ARG A 7 -9.64 5.51 -4.95
N ASP A 8 -8.77 5.21 -5.91
CA ASP A 8 -7.38 4.93 -5.60
C ASP A 8 -6.73 6.15 -4.91
N PRO A 9 -5.96 5.93 -3.83
CA PRO A 9 -5.30 7.02 -3.14
C PRO A 9 -4.25 7.67 -4.04
N VAL A 10 -4.18 9.00 -4.00
CA VAL A 10 -3.18 9.77 -4.74
C VAL A 10 -1.97 9.99 -3.85
N PHE A 11 -0.85 9.40 -4.21
CA PHE A 11 0.41 9.55 -3.47
C PHE A 11 1.15 10.83 -3.89
N ARG A 12 1.74 11.50 -2.92
CA ARG A 12 2.59 12.68 -3.12
C ARG A 12 3.77 12.68 -2.14
N ALA A 13 4.75 13.52 -2.43
CA ALA A 13 5.79 13.84 -1.45
C ALA A 13 5.15 14.46 -0.20
N ALA A 14 5.65 14.08 0.98
CA ALA A 14 5.28 14.73 2.21
C ALA A 14 5.88 16.15 2.27
N THR A 15 5.16 17.09 2.89
CA THR A 15 5.67 18.43 3.14
C THR A 15 6.75 18.40 4.23
N ALA A 16 7.52 19.48 4.33
CA ALA A 16 8.51 19.62 5.40
C ALA A 16 7.87 19.58 6.81
N GLU A 17 6.65 20.12 6.94
CA GLU A 17 5.90 20.12 8.21
C GLU A 17 5.42 18.71 8.58
N GLU A 18 4.89 17.97 7.61
CA GLU A 18 4.51 16.55 7.77
C GLU A 18 5.72 15.70 8.14
N ALA A 19 6.86 15.91 7.48
CA ALA A 19 8.11 15.21 7.78
C ALA A 19 8.62 15.51 9.18
N ALA A 20 8.59 16.79 9.60
CA ALA A 20 8.99 17.19 10.95
C ALA A 20 8.05 16.59 12.01
N LEU A 21 6.75 16.50 11.73
CA LEU A 21 5.77 15.87 12.62
C LEU A 21 6.10 14.39 12.81
N VAL A 22 6.27 13.63 11.72
CA VAL A 22 6.60 12.21 11.81
C VAL A 22 7.94 12.00 12.50
N ALA A 23 8.95 12.80 12.17
CA ALA A 23 10.28 12.64 12.75
C ALA A 23 10.27 12.78 14.28
N ARG A 24 9.47 13.70 14.83
CA ARG A 24 9.28 13.80 16.28
C ARG A 24 8.59 12.57 16.87
N SER A 25 7.61 12.01 16.17
CA SER A 25 6.86 10.84 16.63
C SER A 25 7.68 9.55 16.61
N VAL A 26 8.58 9.38 15.62
CA VAL A 26 9.37 8.15 15.44
C VAL A 26 10.82 8.25 15.93
N GLY A 27 11.21 9.40 16.49
CA GLY A 27 12.54 9.61 17.08
C GLY A 27 13.65 9.97 16.10
N GLY A 28 13.31 10.41 14.88
CA GLY A 28 14.26 10.80 13.85
C GLY A 28 13.65 10.81 12.45
N PRO A 29 14.37 11.28 11.42
CA PRO A 29 13.85 11.27 10.05
C PRO A 29 13.60 9.83 9.57
N PRO A 30 12.40 9.50 9.07
CA PRO A 30 12.12 8.17 8.54
C PRO A 30 12.92 7.93 7.25
N GLY A 31 13.28 6.66 6.98
CA GLY A 31 13.99 6.30 5.75
C GLY A 31 13.13 6.50 4.49
N VAL A 32 11.81 6.34 4.62
CA VAL A 32 10.81 6.62 3.59
C VAL A 32 9.60 7.30 4.24
N LEU A 33 9.12 8.38 3.64
CA LEU A 33 7.89 9.06 4.01
C LEU A 33 7.11 9.45 2.76
N VAL A 34 5.85 9.01 2.69
CA VAL A 34 4.93 9.35 1.61
C VAL A 34 3.59 9.81 2.19
N ALA A 35 3.04 10.87 1.62
CA ALA A 35 1.69 11.31 1.92
C ALA A 35 0.74 10.77 0.86
N PHE A 36 -0.50 10.50 1.26
CA PHE A 36 -1.54 10.09 0.32
C PHE A 36 -2.85 10.80 0.62
N GLU A 37 -3.59 11.12 -0.42
CA GLU A 37 -4.95 11.66 -0.34
C GLU A 37 -5.94 10.54 -0.68
N GLY A 38 -6.84 10.21 0.23
CA GLY A 38 -7.87 9.18 0.05
C GLY A 38 -9.28 9.74 0.20
N ASP A 39 -10.23 9.21 -0.58
CA ASP A 39 -11.66 9.45 -0.37
C ASP A 39 -12.19 8.51 0.72
N VAL A 40 -12.93 9.06 1.69
CA VAL A 40 -13.53 8.32 2.80
C VAL A 40 -15.07 8.34 2.76
N GLY A 41 -15.66 8.61 1.60
CA GLY A 41 -17.09 8.36 1.36
C GLY A 41 -18.01 9.48 1.85
N GLY A 42 -17.72 10.73 1.49
CA GLY A 42 -18.72 11.81 1.69
C GLY A 42 -18.22 13.21 2.04
N GLY A 43 -16.92 13.52 1.85
CA GLY A 43 -16.37 14.83 2.23
C GLY A 43 -15.09 15.21 1.49
N ALA A 44 -14.32 16.12 2.10
CA ALA A 44 -12.98 16.48 1.61
C ALA A 44 -12.03 15.26 1.70
N PRO A 45 -11.07 15.13 0.78
CA PRO A 45 -10.07 14.06 0.84
C PRO A 45 -9.32 14.11 2.18
N MET A 46 -9.07 12.93 2.75
CA MET A 46 -8.25 12.79 3.94
C MET A 46 -6.79 12.62 3.53
N THR A 47 -5.92 13.40 4.16
CA THR A 47 -4.47 13.19 4.08
C THR A 47 -4.02 12.15 5.09
N GLY A 48 -3.32 11.12 4.63
CA GLY A 48 -2.62 10.13 5.45
C GLY A 48 -1.10 10.14 5.20
N LEU A 49 -0.34 9.68 6.19
CA LEU A 49 1.13 9.58 6.11
C LEU A 49 1.57 8.14 6.33
N ILE A 50 2.47 7.64 5.48
CA ILE A 50 3.11 6.32 5.61
C ILE A 50 4.60 6.54 5.83
N ALA A 51 5.10 6.10 6.99
CA ALA A 51 6.51 6.12 7.35
C ALA A 51 7.08 4.71 7.40
N ALA A 52 8.23 4.48 6.76
CA ALA A 52 8.90 3.19 6.74
C ALA A 52 10.43 3.36 6.83
N GLY A 53 11.13 2.29 7.20
CA GLY A 53 12.60 2.28 7.19
C GLY A 53 13.18 2.18 5.77
N ARG A 54 12.52 1.45 4.87
CA ARG A 54 12.97 1.20 3.50
C ARG A 54 11.78 0.91 2.58
N LEU A 55 11.94 1.22 1.29
CA LEU A 55 11.06 0.78 0.21
C LEU A 55 11.85 -0.11 -0.75
N GLU A 56 11.29 -1.28 -1.06
CA GLU A 56 11.81 -2.20 -2.07
C GLU A 56 10.70 -2.44 -3.09
N ILE A 57 11.03 -2.28 -4.38
CA ILE A 57 10.09 -2.50 -5.48
C ILE A 57 10.51 -3.78 -6.20
N GLU A 58 9.68 -4.79 -6.10
CA GLU A 58 9.82 -6.05 -6.85
C GLU A 58 8.93 -6.00 -8.10
N THR A 59 9.54 -6.06 -9.28
CA THR A 59 8.82 -6.14 -10.55
C THR A 59 8.56 -7.59 -10.92
N GLY A 60 7.30 -7.92 -11.25
CA GLY A 60 6.91 -9.27 -11.66
C GLY A 60 5.38 -9.39 -11.79
N VAL A 61 4.91 -10.59 -12.14
CA VAL A 61 3.47 -10.87 -12.21
C VAL A 61 2.99 -11.30 -10.83
N VAL A 62 2.04 -10.56 -10.27
CA VAL A 62 1.43 -10.89 -8.96
C VAL A 62 -0.01 -11.37 -9.17
N PHE A 63 -0.23 -12.67 -9.00
CA PHE A 63 -1.57 -13.24 -9.07
C PHE A 63 -2.35 -12.99 -7.77
N ARG A 64 -3.57 -12.46 -7.92
CA ARG A 64 -4.53 -12.23 -6.82
C ARG A 64 -5.45 -13.43 -6.56
N TYR A 65 -5.17 -14.56 -7.19
CA TYR A 65 -5.89 -15.83 -7.03
C TYR A 65 -4.89 -16.99 -6.94
N TRP A 66 -5.35 -18.12 -6.41
CA TRP A 66 -4.52 -19.30 -6.32
C TRP A 66 -4.30 -19.95 -7.69
N ARG A 67 -3.04 -20.19 -8.06
CA ARG A 67 -2.67 -20.98 -9.24
C ARG A 67 -1.31 -21.63 -9.08
N GLU A 68 -1.15 -22.77 -9.73
CA GLU A 68 0.11 -23.51 -9.86
C GLU A 68 0.19 -24.15 -11.26
N PRO A 69 1.40 -24.29 -11.84
CA PRO A 69 2.68 -23.78 -11.33
C PRO A 69 2.82 -22.25 -11.51
N LEU A 70 3.78 -21.67 -10.77
CA LEU A 70 4.27 -20.30 -10.98
C LEU A 70 5.55 -20.35 -11.81
N GLY A 71 5.63 -19.54 -12.85
CA GLY A 71 6.83 -19.33 -13.64
C GLY A 71 7.87 -18.44 -12.95
N PRO A 72 9.07 -18.28 -13.54
CA PRO A 72 10.08 -17.35 -13.04
C PRO A 72 9.55 -15.92 -12.97
N GLY A 73 9.68 -15.27 -11.80
CA GLY A 73 9.18 -13.91 -11.57
C GLY A 73 7.65 -13.81 -11.36
N GLU A 74 6.95 -14.94 -11.34
CA GLU A 74 5.55 -15.00 -10.96
C GLU A 74 5.41 -15.28 -9.46
N ARG A 75 4.52 -14.55 -8.80
CA ARG A 75 4.22 -14.74 -7.38
C ARG A 75 2.74 -14.59 -7.09
N ARG A 76 2.29 -15.17 -5.98
CA ARG A 76 0.97 -14.92 -5.41
C ARG A 76 1.05 -13.70 -4.50
N ALA A 77 0.01 -12.87 -4.46
CA ALA A 77 -0.07 -11.81 -3.45
C ALA A 77 -0.06 -12.43 -2.04
N HIS A 78 0.51 -11.73 -1.05
CA HIS A 78 0.77 -12.29 0.29
C HIS A 78 -0.51 -12.73 1.05
N TRP A 79 -1.67 -12.23 0.66
CA TRP A 79 -2.97 -12.57 1.23
C TRP A 79 -3.67 -13.74 0.53
N VAL A 80 -3.16 -14.22 -0.61
CA VAL A 80 -3.77 -15.34 -1.35
C VAL A 80 -3.47 -16.65 -0.61
N ARG A 81 -4.53 -17.38 -0.24
CA ARG A 81 -4.45 -18.65 0.47
C ARG A 81 -4.66 -19.85 -0.48
N PRO A 82 -4.16 -21.05 -0.12
CA PRO A 82 -4.52 -22.27 -0.83
C PRO A 82 -6.04 -22.51 -0.82
N PRO A 83 -6.60 -23.12 -1.87
CA PRO A 83 -7.97 -23.58 -1.85
C PRO A 83 -8.15 -24.68 -0.80
N GLU A 84 -9.37 -24.80 -0.30
CA GLU A 84 -9.72 -25.84 0.67
C GLU A 84 -9.43 -27.23 0.10
N GLY A 85 -8.78 -28.10 0.88
CA GLY A 85 -8.37 -29.44 0.46
C GLY A 85 -7.04 -29.51 -0.32
N TRP A 86 -6.33 -28.40 -0.51
CA TRP A 86 -4.97 -28.44 -1.07
C TRP A 86 -4.02 -29.16 -0.11
N SER A 87 -3.40 -30.25 -0.60
CA SER A 87 -2.53 -31.15 0.16
C SER A 87 -1.11 -31.20 -0.44
N GLY A 88 -0.66 -30.08 -1.02
CA GLY A 88 0.63 -29.97 -1.69
C GLY A 88 1.81 -29.76 -0.74
#